data_AF-A0A9W9YJI8-F1
#
_entry.id   AF-A0A9W9YJI8-F1
#
_cell.length_a   1.000
_cell.length_b   1.000
_cell.length_c   1.000
_cell.angle_alpha   90.00
_cell.angle_beta   90.00
_cell.angle_gamma   90.00
#
_symmetry.space_group_name_H-M   'P 1'
#
loop_
_entity.id
_entity.type
_entity.pdbx_description
1 polymer ?
#
loop_
_entity_poly.entity_id
_entity_poly.type
_entity_poly.pdbx_seq_one_letter_code
_entity_poly.pdbx_strand_id
1 'polypeptide(L)' 'MDSCCLLQVGHHTERLCPLTVTDCEYSAIGCTIKFQRRDSQAHIDAFKDNHLHLACKKLVDIVNDNPRPSSDDNSP' A
#
# COMPACT_ATOMS: atom_id res chain seq x y z
N MET A 1 -15.83 38.07 -12.59
CA MET A 1 -15.19 36.97 -13.35
C MET A 1 -14.46 36.12 -12.33
N ASP A 2 -15.16 35.40 -11.44
CA ASP A 2 -14.53 34.93 -10.19
C ASP A 2 -15.05 33.57 -9.71
N SER A 3 -15.34 32.65 -10.64
CA SER A 3 -15.79 31.28 -10.28
C SER A 3 -14.88 30.17 -10.80
N CYS A 4 -13.75 30.48 -11.44
CA CYS A 4 -12.91 29.46 -12.10
C CYS A 4 -11.71 28.97 -11.25
N CYS A 5 -11.30 29.69 -10.20
CA CYS A 5 -10.09 29.35 -9.45
C CYS A 5 -10.28 28.26 -8.38
N LEU A 6 -11.51 28.04 -7.88
CA LEU A 6 -11.75 27.10 -6.77
C LEU A 6 -11.70 25.62 -7.20
N LEU A 7 -12.20 25.29 -8.40
CA LEU A 7 -12.13 23.94 -8.95
C LEU A 7 -10.69 23.48 -9.16
N GLN A 8 -9.82 24.41 -9.57
CA GLN A 8 -8.40 24.13 -9.80
C GLN A 8 -7.66 23.88 -8.48
N VAL A 9 -8.03 24.58 -7.40
CA VAL A 9 -7.49 24.33 -6.06
C VAL A 9 -7.93 22.96 -5.56
N GLY A 10 -9.23 22.63 -5.59
CA GLY A 10 -9.73 21.34 -5.10
C GLY A 10 -9.09 20.13 -5.78
N HIS A 11 -9.01 20.15 -7.12
CA HIS A 11 -8.34 19.11 -7.89
C HIS A 11 -6.83 19.07 -7.64
N HIS A 12 -6.19 20.22 -7.45
CA HIS A 12 -4.77 20.29 -7.11
C HIS A 12 -4.50 19.72 -5.72
N THR A 13 -5.25 20.14 -4.70
CA THR A 13 -5.01 19.77 -3.30
C THR A 13 -5.10 18.27 -3.06
N GLU A 14 -6.01 17.56 -3.71
CA GLU A 14 -6.18 16.14 -3.44
C GLU A 14 -5.20 15.27 -4.24
N ARG A 15 -5.02 15.55 -5.54
CA ARG A 15 -4.32 14.63 -6.46
C ARG A 15 -2.93 15.09 -6.91
N LEU A 16 -2.63 16.38 -6.83
CA LEU A 16 -1.41 16.95 -7.39
C LEU A 16 -0.52 17.63 -6.35
N CYS A 17 -1.08 17.99 -5.19
CA CYS A 17 -0.33 18.73 -4.18
C CYS A 17 0.76 17.81 -3.60
N PRO A 18 2.03 18.24 -3.67
CA PRO A 18 3.17 17.47 -3.16
C PRO A 18 3.19 17.42 -1.62
N LEU A 19 2.51 18.35 -0.96
CA LEU A 19 2.44 18.45 0.51
C LEU A 19 1.29 17.63 1.10
N THR A 20 0.41 17.07 0.27
CA THR A 20 -0.68 16.20 0.72
C THR A 20 -0.10 14.97 1.39
N VAL A 21 -0.57 14.70 2.60
CA VAL A 21 -0.22 13.49 3.34
C VAL A 21 -1.00 12.33 2.73
N THR A 22 -0.29 11.31 2.27
CA THR A 22 -0.86 10.12 1.67
C THR A 22 -0.40 8.87 2.42
N ASP A 23 -1.22 7.83 2.41
CA ASP A 23 -0.85 6.50 2.87
C ASP A 23 0.14 5.85 1.88
N CYS A 24 0.98 4.96 2.41
CA CYS A 24 1.86 4.15 1.57
C CYS A 24 1.06 3.26 0.59
N GLU A 25 1.56 3.11 -0.64
CA GLU A 25 1.01 2.18 -1.62
C GLU A 25 1.03 0.72 -1.13
N TYR A 26 1.98 0.39 -0.25
CA TYR A 26 2.10 -0.91 0.42
C TYR A 26 1.26 -1.03 1.70
N SER A 27 0.28 -0.16 1.90
CA SER A 27 -0.66 -0.27 3.04
C SER A 27 -1.42 -1.59 3.06
N ALA A 28 -1.71 -2.18 1.89
CA ALA A 28 -2.36 -3.48 1.77
C ALA A 28 -1.54 -4.65 2.35
N ILE A 29 -0.21 -4.54 2.38
CA ILE A 29 0.70 -5.53 2.99
C ILE A 29 1.08 -5.19 4.43
N GLY A 30 0.52 -4.10 4.98
CA GLY A 30 0.67 -3.73 6.39
C GLY A 30 1.57 -2.53 6.68
N CYS A 31 1.98 -1.75 5.67
CA CYS A 31 2.70 -0.50 5.92
C CYS A 31 1.72 0.60 6.38
N THR A 32 1.87 1.09 7.61
CA THR A 32 0.98 2.11 8.20
C THR A 32 1.55 3.54 8.16
N ILE A 33 2.69 3.72 7.47
CA ILE A 33 3.38 4.99 7.40
C ILE A 33 2.62 5.94 6.47
N LYS A 34 2.36 7.15 6.97
CA LYS A 34 1.86 8.27 6.19
C LYS A 34 2.99 9.26 5.95
N PHE A 35 3.08 9.79 4.74
CA PHE A 35 4.13 10.73 4.34
C PHE A 35 3.57 11.77 3.36
N GLN A 36 4.28 12.87 3.15
CA GLN A 36 3.91 13.82 2.10
C GLN A 36 4.20 13.21 0.73
N ARG A 37 3.32 13.42 -0.26
CA ARG A 37 3.49 12.87 -1.60
C ARG A 37 4.87 13.13 -2.22
N ARG A 38 5.50 14.26 -1.94
CA ARG A 38 6.88 14.57 -2.37
C ARG A 38 7.95 13.63 -1.83
N ASP A 39 7.72 13.05 -0.66
CA ASP A 39 8.66 12.17 0.04
C ASP A 39 8.37 10.70 -0.26
N SER A 40 7.44 10.40 -1.16
CA SER A 40 7.05 9.03 -1.53
C SER A 40 8.27 8.22 -1.96
N GLN A 41 9.05 8.70 -2.92
CA GLN A 41 10.21 7.98 -3.42
C GLN A 41 11.24 7.74 -2.32
N ALA A 42 11.52 8.75 -1.50
CA ALA A 42 12.47 8.63 -0.39
C ALA A 42 12.00 7.58 0.64
N HIS A 43 10.70 7.53 0.95
CA HIS A 43 10.11 6.49 1.78
C HIS A 43 10.26 5.11 1.13
N ILE A 44 9.90 4.95 -0.14
CA ILE A 44 9.97 3.66 -0.84
C ILE A 44 11.41 3.11 -0.86
N ASP A 45 12.38 3.98 -1.13
CA ASP A 45 13.79 3.60 -1.18
C ASP A 45 14.34 3.24 0.21
N ALA A 46 13.99 4.01 1.25
CA ALA A 46 14.44 3.76 2.62
C ALA A 46 13.79 2.53 3.26
N PHE A 47 12.54 2.21 2.90
CA PHE A 47 11.76 1.12 3.48
C PHE A 47 11.63 -0.11 2.58
N LYS A 48 12.35 -0.17 1.46
CA LYS A 48 12.29 -1.29 0.50
C LYS A 48 12.40 -2.67 1.16
N ASP A 49 13.34 -2.84 2.09
CA ASP A 49 13.58 -4.13 2.76
C ASP A 49 12.45 -4.46 3.75
N ASN A 50 11.89 -3.44 4.38
CA ASN A 50 10.72 -3.58 5.24
C ASN A 50 9.47 -3.97 4.42
N HIS A 51 9.23 -3.31 3.29
CA HIS A 51 8.15 -3.65 2.38
C HIS A 51 8.29 -5.09 1.86
N LEU A 52 9.51 -5.52 1.51
CA LEU A 52 9.77 -6.90 1.12
C LEU A 52 9.46 -7.88 2.26
N HIS A 53 9.91 -7.59 3.48
CA HIS A 53 9.62 -8.43 4.64
C HIS A 53 8.10 -8.54 4.91
N LEU A 54 7.38 -7.43 4.83
CA LEU A 54 5.91 -7.40 4.96
C LEU A 54 5.23 -8.23 3.88
N ALA A 55 5.68 -8.14 2.63
CA ALA A 55 5.17 -8.94 1.53
C ALA A 55 5.40 -10.44 1.76
N CYS A 56 6.61 -10.83 2.18
CA CYS A 56 6.92 -12.22 2.51
C CYS A 56 6.04 -12.75 3.65
N LYS A 57 5.88 -11.97 4.73
CA LYS A 57 5.00 -12.35 5.83
C LYS A 57 3.56 -12.55 5.36
N LYS A 58 3.03 -11.60 4.58
CA LYS A 58 1.67 -11.67 4.04
C LYS A 58 1.46 -12.91 3.15
N LEU A 59 2.46 -13.29 2.35
CA LEU A 59 2.43 -14.51 1.55
C LEU A 59 2.39 -15.77 2.42
N VAL A 60 3.21 -15.84 3.47
CA VAL A 60 3.20 -16.97 4.42
C VAL A 60 1.84 -17.09 5.10
N ASP A 61 1.25 -15.97 5.53
CA ASP A 61 -0.08 -15.95 6.12
C ASP A 61 -1.13 -16.52 5.14
N ILE A 62 -1.11 -16.11 3.86
CA ILE A 62 -2.03 -16.62 2.82
C ILE A 62 -1.85 -18.13 2.57
N VAL A 63 -0.61 -18.61 2.58
CA VAL A 63 -0.31 -20.05 2.37
C VAL A 63 -0.75 -20.88 3.57
N ASN A 64 -0.59 -20.35 4.77
CA ASN A 64 -0.95 -21.05 6.01
C ASN A 64 -2.47 -21.03 6.29
N ASP A 65 -3.22 -20.05 5.77
CA ASP A 65 -4.68 -19.97 5.88
C ASP A 65 -5.44 -20.81 4.82
N ASN A 66 -4.73 -21.49 3.91
CA ASN A 66 -5.37 -22.49 3.05
C ASN A 66 -5.46 -23.82 3.80
N PRO A 67 -6.66 -24.29 4.22
CA PRO A 67 -6.80 -25.65 4.71
C PRO A 67 -6.40 -26.59 3.57
N ARG A 68 -5.35 -27.36 3.81
CA ARG A 68 -4.89 -28.45 2.94
C ARG A 68 -6.11 -29.30 2.57
N PRO A 69 -6.44 -29.54 1.29
CA PRO A 69 -7.44 -30.54 0.97
C PRO A 69 -6.93 -31.87 1.52
N SER A 70 -7.60 -32.37 2.55
CA SER A 70 -7.40 -33.69 3.11
C SER A 70 -7.81 -34.71 2.06
N SER A 71 -6.86 -35.07 1.20
CA SER A 71 -6.93 -36.29 0.39
C SER A 71 -6.40 -37.44 1.24
N ASP A 72 -7.18 -37.81 2.25
CA ASP A 72 -7.17 -39.17 2.76
C ASP A 72 -8.04 -40.03 1.82
N ASP A 73 -7.73 -41.32 1.77
CA ASP A 73 -8.33 -42.39 0.98
C ASP A 73 -7.96 -42.46 -0.51
N ASN A 74 -6.85 -43.17 -0.76
CA ASN A 74 -6.97 -44.53 -1.31
C ASN A 74 -5.68 -45.32 -1.01
N SER A 75 -5.78 -46.21 -0.02
CA SER A 75 -4.85 -47.30 0.25
C SER A 75 -5.25 -48.54 -0.59
N PRO A 76 -4.37 -49.55 -0.69
CA PRO A 76 -3.94 -50.20 -1.94
C PRO A 76 -4.94 -51.11 -2.66
#